data_AF-A0A951UZU2-F1
#
_entry.id   AF-A0A951UZU2-F1
#
_cell.length_a   1.000
_cell.length_b   1.000
_cell.length_c   1.000
_cell.angle_alpha   90.00
_cell.angle_beta   90.00
_cell.angle_gamma   90.00
#
_symmetry.space_group_name_H-M   'P 1'
#
loop_
_entity.id
_entity.type
_entity.pdbx_description
1 polymer ?
#
loop_
_entity_poly.entity_id
_entity_poly.type
_entity_poly.pdbx_seq_one_letter_code
_entity_poly.pdbx_strand_id
1 'polypeptide(L)'
;MVINYLRSRSVSAGESHGGIIQKQDKTWNLTLPTGEQLNNVVFTATEAEAIPDAQHLTLEDARIRGMVMAKTSFAEGQPIPSLTIPGLTVDIQGFWSLWRISIYTDDWNQQRIMPLFLHDNGRVFLPTARHIWEQMLSVEVEIQKHLAGEEAREIFSKVWESGLLQPTFRTLTVTHQKNIEKVVHKTYKQVIAKEN
;
A
#
# COMPACT_ATOMS: atom_id res chain seq x y z
N MET A 1 -0.62 2.49 10.00
CA MET A 1 -0.27 2.80 8.60
C MET A 1 -1.18 3.87 8.02
N VAL A 2 -2.50 3.65 7.98
CA VAL A 2 -3.44 4.65 7.41
C VAL A 2 -3.49 5.93 8.22
N ILE A 3 -3.54 5.84 9.55
CA ILE A 3 -3.62 7.02 10.42
C ILE A 3 -2.41 7.96 10.27
N ASN A 4 -1.19 7.43 10.22
CA ASN A 4 0.02 8.24 10.05
C ASN A 4 0.08 8.86 8.65
N TYR A 5 -0.38 8.12 7.63
CA TYR A 5 -0.49 8.65 6.27
C TYR A 5 -1.48 9.83 6.23
N LEU A 6 -2.67 9.66 6.78
CA LEU A 6 -3.67 10.72 6.85
C LEU A 6 -3.15 11.93 7.65
N ARG A 7 -2.48 11.69 8.78
CA ARG A 7 -1.89 12.76 9.61
C ARG A 7 -0.82 13.55 8.85
N SER A 8 0.10 12.88 8.15
CA SER A 8 1.14 13.55 7.35
C SER A 8 0.56 14.48 6.27
N ARG A 9 -0.58 14.11 5.70
CA ARG A 9 -1.23 14.86 4.63
C ARG A 9 -2.09 16.02 5.16
N SER A 10 -2.66 15.87 6.35
CA SER A 10 -3.34 16.97 7.05
C SER A 10 -2.37 18.09 7.45
N VAL A 11 -1.12 17.77 7.78
CA VAL A 11 -0.08 18.77 8.13
C VAL A 11 0.42 19.54 6.89
N SER A 12 0.53 18.89 5.73
CA SER A 12 1.03 19.52 4.50
C SER A 12 -0.03 20.34 3.74
N ALA A 13 -1.32 20.12 3.97
CA ALA A 13 -2.42 20.91 3.40
C ALA A 13 -2.83 22.00 4.39
N GLY A 14 -2.12 23.14 4.39
CA GLY A 14 -2.36 24.26 5.32
C GLY A 14 -3.84 24.60 5.50
N GLU A 15 -4.30 24.48 6.75
CA GLU A 15 -5.55 24.87 7.46
C GLU A 15 -6.91 25.04 6.74
N SER A 16 -7.00 24.91 5.43
CA SER A 16 -8.21 25.21 4.65
C SER A 16 -8.83 23.97 3.99
N HIS A 17 -8.03 22.91 3.78
CA HIS A 17 -8.48 21.66 3.13
C HIS A 17 -7.88 20.39 3.79
N GLY A 18 -7.13 20.55 4.89
CA GLY A 18 -6.47 19.47 5.62
C GLY A 18 -7.50 18.62 6.36
N GLY A 19 -7.53 17.33 6.07
CA GLY A 19 -8.47 16.41 6.70
C GLY A 19 -8.39 16.45 8.23
N ILE A 20 -9.50 16.72 8.91
CA ILE A 20 -9.54 16.82 10.37
C ILE A 20 -9.59 15.42 10.96
N ILE A 21 -8.63 15.07 11.82
CA ILE A 21 -8.57 13.78 12.52
C ILE A 21 -8.81 14.03 14.00
N GLN A 22 -10.00 13.69 14.50
CA GLN A 22 -10.35 13.83 15.91
C GLN A 22 -10.49 12.45 16.55
N LYS A 23 -9.79 12.25 17.67
CA LYS A 23 -9.92 11.04 18.47
C LYS A 23 -11.14 11.18 19.39
N GLN A 24 -12.04 10.20 19.36
CA GLN A 24 -13.19 10.10 20.26
C GLN A 24 -13.06 8.77 21.03
N ASP A 25 -12.57 8.84 22.26
CA ASP A 25 -12.27 7.69 23.11
C ASP A 25 -11.36 6.63 22.44
N LYS A 26 -11.95 5.57 21.88
CA LYS A 26 -11.28 4.45 21.22
C LYS A 26 -11.38 4.48 19.69
N THR A 27 -12.12 5.43 19.11
CA THR A 27 -12.33 5.54 17.67
C THR A 27 -11.98 6.95 17.16
N TRP A 28 -12.06 7.14 15.85
CA TRP A 28 -11.62 8.36 15.19
C TRP A 28 -12.69 8.88 14.24
N ASN A 29 -12.91 10.19 14.26
CA ASN A 29 -13.70 10.90 13.26
C ASN A 29 -12.72 11.62 12.32
N LEU A 30 -12.84 11.34 11.03
CA LEU A 30 -11.95 11.80 9.98
C LEU A 30 -12.76 12.62 8.99
N THR A 31 -12.26 13.78 8.60
CA THR A 31 -12.68 14.43 7.35
C THR A 31 -11.59 14.15 6.32
N LEU A 32 -11.91 13.54 5.19
CA LEU A 32 -10.97 13.33 4.10
C LEU A 32 -10.74 14.65 3.34
N PRO A 33 -9.62 14.81 2.61
CA PRO A 33 -9.39 15.98 1.76
C PRO A 33 -10.45 16.17 0.66
N THR A 34 -11.23 15.13 0.36
CA THR A 34 -12.40 15.18 -0.52
C THR A 34 -13.63 15.84 0.14
N GLY A 35 -13.57 16.15 1.43
CA GLY A 35 -14.69 16.64 2.25
C GLY A 35 -15.55 15.53 2.86
N GLU A 36 -15.34 14.27 2.48
CA GLU A 36 -16.09 13.12 3.03
C GLU A 36 -15.76 12.92 4.51
N GLN A 37 -16.80 12.77 5.35
CA GLN A 37 -16.64 12.50 6.77
C GLN A 37 -16.79 11.01 7.07
N LEU A 38 -15.81 10.45 7.78
CA LEU A 38 -15.81 9.09 8.28
C LEU A 38 -15.88 9.13 9.80
N ASN A 39 -16.91 8.52 10.38
CA ASN A 39 -17.08 8.49 11.83
C ASN A 39 -16.83 7.09 12.37
N ASN A 40 -16.43 7.02 13.64
CA ASN A 40 -16.20 5.76 14.36
C ASN A 40 -15.16 4.86 13.68
N VAL A 41 -14.07 5.44 13.18
CA VAL A 41 -13.03 4.72 12.46
C VAL A 41 -12.03 4.09 13.42
N VAL A 42 -11.61 2.86 13.09
CA VAL A 42 -10.49 2.15 13.73
C VAL A 42 -9.50 1.70 12.67
N PHE A 43 -8.25 1.45 13.06
CA PHE A 43 -7.18 1.18 12.11
C PHE A 43 -6.61 -0.25 12.21
N THR A 44 -7.00 -0.99 13.25
CA THR A 44 -6.59 -2.38 13.45
C THR A 44 -7.79 -3.34 13.47
N ALA A 45 -7.56 -4.58 13.05
CA ALA A 45 -8.60 -5.62 13.08
C ALA A 45 -9.06 -5.91 14.52
N THR A 46 -8.14 -5.89 15.48
CA THR A 46 -8.45 -6.08 16.91
C THR A 46 -9.39 -5.01 17.46
N GLU A 47 -9.19 -3.74 17.08
CA GLU A 47 -10.10 -2.65 17.47
C GLU A 47 -11.48 -2.79 16.79
N ALA A 48 -11.51 -3.26 15.54
CA ALA A 48 -12.75 -3.49 14.80
C ALA A 48 -13.58 -4.64 15.38
N GLU A 49 -12.93 -5.70 15.84
CA GLU A 49 -13.60 -6.81 16.54
C GLU A 49 -14.11 -6.38 17.92
N ALA A 50 -13.40 -5.48 18.61
CA ALA A 50 -13.77 -5.00 19.93
C ALA A 50 -14.90 -3.95 19.91
N ILE A 51 -15.15 -3.30 18.76
CA ILE A 51 -16.10 -2.20 18.62
C ILE A 51 -17.04 -2.51 17.43
N PRO A 52 -18.23 -3.10 17.68
CA PRO A 52 -19.12 -3.64 16.65
C PRO A 52 -19.58 -2.67 15.55
N ASP A 53 -19.59 -1.37 15.85
CA ASP A 53 -20.00 -0.31 14.91
C ASP A 53 -18.81 0.43 14.27
N ALA A 54 -17.58 -0.01 14.55
CA ALA A 54 -16.39 0.70 14.07
C ALA A 54 -16.04 0.35 12.63
N GLN A 55 -15.71 1.37 11.86
CA GLN A 55 -15.28 1.22 10.48
C GLN A 55 -13.78 0.89 10.44
N HIS A 56 -13.40 -0.31 10.02
CA HIS A 56 -11.98 -0.66 9.88
C HIS A 56 -11.38 -0.05 8.62
N LEU A 57 -10.66 1.07 8.79
CA LEU A 57 -10.04 1.76 7.68
C LEU A 57 -8.62 1.25 7.43
N THR A 58 -8.40 0.72 6.23
CA THR A 58 -7.11 0.17 5.78
C THR A 58 -6.60 0.91 4.53
N LEU A 59 -5.33 0.68 4.17
CA LEU A 59 -4.77 1.22 2.92
C LEU A 59 -5.47 0.63 1.68
N GLU A 60 -6.24 -0.44 1.85
CA GLU A 60 -7.02 -1.06 0.79
C GLU A 60 -8.40 -0.43 0.61
N ASP A 61 -8.82 0.51 1.48
CA ASP A 61 -10.08 1.25 1.30
C ASP A 61 -10.03 2.12 0.03
N ALA A 62 -11.07 2.08 -0.79
CA ALA A 62 -11.12 2.80 -2.07
C ALA A 62 -10.79 4.29 -1.97
N ARG A 63 -11.25 4.94 -0.91
CA ARG A 63 -11.06 6.36 -0.66
C ARG A 63 -9.60 6.68 -0.34
N ILE A 64 -8.94 5.79 0.41
CA ILE A 64 -7.52 5.90 0.79
C ILE A 64 -6.62 5.52 -0.38
N ARG A 65 -6.97 4.48 -1.16
CA ARG A 65 -6.20 4.02 -2.32
C ARG A 65 -5.93 5.14 -3.32
N GLY A 66 -6.98 5.89 -3.67
CA GLY A 66 -6.87 7.01 -4.62
C GLY A 66 -5.91 8.08 -4.12
N MET A 67 -5.92 8.36 -2.82
CA MET A 67 -5.06 9.37 -2.21
C MET A 67 -3.59 8.92 -2.16
N VAL A 68 -3.32 7.70 -1.72
CA VAL A 68 -1.95 7.15 -1.57
C VAL A 68 -1.26 6.99 -2.92
N MET A 69 -2.00 6.70 -3.99
CA MET A 69 -1.43 6.23 -5.26
C MET A 69 -1.62 7.19 -6.44
N ALA A 70 -2.23 8.36 -6.24
CA ALA A 70 -2.51 9.31 -7.32
C ALA A 70 -1.28 9.85 -8.07
N LYS A 71 -0.04 9.60 -7.61
CA LYS A 71 1.16 10.24 -8.19
C LYS A 71 2.48 9.46 -8.14
N THR A 72 2.46 8.15 -7.88
CA THR A 72 3.70 7.40 -7.57
C THR A 72 3.85 6.14 -8.43
N SER A 73 4.09 6.32 -9.72
CA SER A 73 4.69 5.26 -10.55
C SER A 73 6.15 5.58 -10.79
N PHE A 74 7.05 4.72 -10.30
CA PHE A 74 8.47 4.79 -10.58
C PHE A 74 8.79 3.88 -11.78
N ALA A 75 9.52 4.40 -12.77
CA ALA A 75 9.88 3.66 -13.99
C ALA A 75 11.37 3.34 -14.02
N GLU A 76 11.74 2.27 -14.74
CA GLU A 76 13.15 1.90 -14.93
C GLU A 76 13.95 3.08 -15.50
N GLY A 77 15.15 3.31 -14.94
CA GLY A 77 16.03 4.40 -15.35
C GLY A 77 15.67 5.78 -14.79
N GLN A 78 14.56 5.92 -14.04
CA GLN A 78 14.33 7.12 -13.25
C GLN A 78 15.34 7.22 -12.10
N PRO A 79 15.78 8.43 -11.72
CA PRO A 79 16.68 8.60 -10.60
C PRO A 79 16.03 8.18 -9.27
N ILE A 80 16.69 7.31 -8.51
CA ILE A 80 16.19 6.77 -7.24
C ILE A 80 16.68 7.66 -6.10
N PRO A 81 15.78 8.30 -5.31
CA PRO A 81 16.19 9.12 -4.19
C PRO A 81 16.80 8.27 -3.07
N SER A 82 17.93 8.70 -2.54
CA SER A 82 18.60 8.16 -1.37
C SER A 82 18.38 9.09 -0.19
N LEU A 83 17.97 8.53 0.93
CA LEU A 83 17.44 9.26 2.09
C LEU A 83 17.93 8.63 3.38
N THR A 84 18.18 9.47 4.38
CA THR A 84 18.41 9.04 5.76
C THR A 84 17.17 9.39 6.57
N ILE A 85 16.58 8.40 7.23
CA ILE A 85 15.35 8.58 8.01
C ILE A 85 15.75 8.64 9.49
N PRO A 86 15.53 9.76 10.18
CA PRO A 86 15.73 9.85 11.62
C PRO A 86 14.95 8.76 12.37
N GLY A 87 15.59 8.15 13.37
CA GLY A 87 14.97 7.11 14.20
C GLY A 87 15.08 5.68 13.66
N LEU A 88 15.63 5.47 12.45
CA LEU A 88 16.04 4.14 12.01
C LEU A 88 17.44 3.79 12.54
N THR A 89 17.67 2.51 12.84
CA THR A 89 18.99 2.02 13.25
C THR A 89 19.94 1.98 12.05
N VAL A 90 21.25 2.12 12.31
CA VAL A 90 22.29 2.11 11.27
C VAL A 90 22.36 0.81 10.46
N ASP A 91 21.81 -0.28 11.00
CA ASP A 91 21.75 -1.60 10.35
C ASP A 91 20.64 -1.69 9.28
N ILE A 92 19.73 -0.72 9.22
CA ILE A 92 18.66 -0.68 8.22
C ILE A 92 19.21 0.02 6.97
N GLN A 93 19.97 -0.72 6.16
CA GLN A 93 20.53 -0.26 4.89
C GLN A 93 20.00 -1.10 3.73
N GLY A 94 19.47 -0.41 2.72
CA GLY A 94 18.90 -1.04 1.54
C GLY A 94 17.84 -0.20 0.84
N PHE A 95 17.04 -0.86 0.02
CA PHE A 95 16.07 -0.24 -0.88
C PHE A 95 14.65 -0.49 -0.40
N TRP A 96 13.89 0.58 -0.28
CA TRP A 96 12.49 0.53 0.08
C TRP A 96 11.61 0.87 -1.13
N SER A 97 10.51 0.15 -1.32
CA SER A 97 9.57 0.36 -2.42
C SER A 97 8.12 0.10 -2.02
N LEU A 98 7.17 0.80 -2.65
CA LEU A 98 5.74 0.57 -2.49
C LEU A 98 5.14 -0.04 -3.74
N TRP A 99 4.53 -1.20 -3.57
CA TRP A 99 3.92 -1.94 -4.67
C TRP A 99 2.41 -1.83 -4.65
N ARG A 100 1.83 -1.66 -5.83
CA ARG A 100 0.40 -1.85 -6.07
C ARG A 100 0.21 -3.06 -6.94
N ILE A 101 -0.46 -4.08 -6.41
CA ILE A 101 -0.83 -5.27 -7.17
C ILE A 101 -2.33 -5.19 -7.38
N SER A 102 -2.77 -5.09 -8.63
CA SER A 102 -4.19 -4.94 -8.99
C SER A 102 -4.60 -6.05 -9.94
N ILE A 103 -5.76 -6.64 -9.69
CA ILE A 103 -6.43 -7.58 -10.59
C ILE A 103 -7.77 -6.96 -10.95
N TYR A 104 -7.98 -6.77 -12.25
CA TYR A 104 -9.24 -6.31 -12.81
C TYR A 104 -9.87 -7.45 -13.59
N THR A 105 -11.13 -7.74 -13.27
CA THR A 105 -12.03 -8.58 -14.06
C THR A 105 -13.40 -7.90 -14.06
N ASP A 106 -14.27 -8.26 -14.99
CA ASP A 106 -15.57 -7.59 -15.18
C ASP A 106 -16.42 -7.51 -13.91
N ASP A 107 -16.34 -8.53 -13.04
CA ASP A 107 -17.10 -8.61 -11.78
C ASP A 107 -16.23 -8.47 -10.51
N TRP A 108 -14.90 -8.44 -10.64
CA TRP A 108 -13.99 -8.51 -9.49
C TRP A 108 -12.76 -7.62 -9.68
N ASN A 109 -12.64 -6.62 -8.82
CA ASN A 109 -11.47 -5.77 -8.71
C ASN A 109 -10.83 -5.97 -7.33
N GLN A 110 -9.60 -6.49 -7.31
CA GLN A 110 -8.83 -6.64 -6.08
C GLN A 110 -7.50 -5.92 -6.20
N GLN A 111 -7.28 -4.98 -5.30
CA GLN A 111 -6.03 -4.25 -5.18
C GLN A 111 -5.39 -4.53 -3.82
N ARG A 112 -4.06 -4.70 -3.82
CA ARG A 112 -3.23 -4.83 -2.62
C ARG A 112 -2.08 -3.83 -2.69
N ILE A 113 -1.80 -3.22 -1.55
CA ILE A 113 -0.62 -2.38 -1.35
C ILE A 113 0.38 -3.17 -0.53
N MET A 114 1.62 -3.25 -1.02
CA MET A 114 2.69 -4.01 -0.38
C MET A 114 3.95 -3.16 -0.27
N PRO A 115 4.30 -2.67 0.93
CA PRO A 115 5.64 -2.13 1.15
C PRO A 115 6.66 -3.27 1.14
N LEU A 116 7.80 -3.03 0.51
CA LEU A 116 8.91 -3.99 0.39
C LEU A 116 10.22 -3.30 0.75
N PHE A 117 11.04 -3.97 1.56
CA PHE A 117 12.38 -3.53 1.90
C PHE A 117 13.36 -4.63 1.54
N LEU A 118 14.25 -4.35 0.59
CA LEU A 118 15.37 -5.18 0.17
C LEU A 118 16.62 -4.67 0.87
N HIS A 119 17.12 -5.42 1.84
CA HIS A 119 18.36 -5.08 2.53
C HIS A 119 19.56 -5.34 1.61
N ASP A 120 20.65 -4.60 1.82
CA ASP A 120 21.93 -4.80 1.12
C ASP A 120 22.52 -6.23 1.19
N ASN A 121 22.07 -7.05 2.16
CA ASN A 121 22.44 -8.47 2.24
C ASN A 121 21.62 -9.36 1.29
N GLY A 122 20.75 -8.78 0.46
CA GLY A 122 19.90 -9.46 -0.52
C GLY A 122 18.58 -10.01 0.02
N ARG A 123 18.28 -9.83 1.32
CA ARG A 123 17.04 -10.36 1.94
C ARG A 123 15.93 -9.33 1.96
N VAL A 124 14.70 -9.81 1.78
CA VAL A 124 13.49 -8.98 1.89
C VAL A 124 12.89 -9.06 3.30
N PHE A 125 12.61 -7.89 3.90
CA PHE A 125 12.01 -7.79 5.23
C PHE A 125 10.72 -6.95 5.20
N LEU A 126 9.56 -7.62 5.05
CA LEU A 126 8.25 -6.95 5.02
C LEU A 126 7.89 -6.19 6.31
N PRO A 127 8.19 -6.69 7.53
CA PRO A 127 7.94 -5.93 8.76
C PRO A 127 8.75 -4.62 8.81
N THR A 128 10.03 -4.69 8.43
CA THR A 128 10.91 -3.51 8.34
C THR A 128 10.38 -2.52 7.31
N ALA A 129 9.90 -3.00 6.16
CA ALA A 129 9.30 -2.15 5.13
C ALA A 129 8.12 -1.34 5.65
N ARG A 130 7.26 -1.95 6.48
CA ARG A 130 6.15 -1.24 7.15
C ARG A 130 6.67 -0.22 8.15
N HIS A 131 7.67 -0.60 8.96
CA HIS A 131 8.25 0.31 9.94
C HIS A 131 8.87 1.55 9.28
N ILE A 132 9.65 1.38 8.21
CA ILE A 132 10.24 2.49 7.43
C ILE A 132 9.12 3.41 6.90
N TRP A 133 8.06 2.86 6.32
CA TRP A 133 6.91 3.65 5.85
C TRP A 133 6.28 4.49 6.97
N GLU A 134 6.07 3.91 8.15
CA GLU A 134 5.50 4.64 9.29
C GLU A 134 6.42 5.77 9.77
N GLN A 135 7.73 5.53 9.78
CA GLN A 135 8.72 6.56 10.14
C GLN A 135 8.73 7.68 9.11
N MET A 136 8.77 7.38 7.81
CA MET A 136 8.74 8.39 6.73
C MET A 136 7.51 9.30 6.78
N LEU A 137 6.40 8.83 7.35
CA LEU A 137 5.17 9.62 7.51
C LEU A 137 5.15 10.46 8.80
N SER A 138 6.10 10.22 9.70
CA SER A 138 6.14 10.83 11.04
C SER A 138 7.25 11.86 11.19
N VAL A 139 8.26 11.83 10.31
CA VAL A 139 9.42 12.72 10.35
C VAL A 139 9.62 13.40 9.00
N GLU A 140 10.20 14.59 9.01
CA GLU A 140 10.70 15.20 7.79
C GLU A 140 11.94 14.43 7.31
N VAL A 141 11.94 14.05 6.03
CA VAL A 141 13.01 13.28 5.41
C VAL A 141 13.64 14.12 4.32
N GLU A 142 14.96 14.31 4.41
CA GLU A 142 15.73 15.00 3.38
C GLU A 142 16.33 14.01 2.38
N ILE A 143 16.22 14.35 1.10
CA ILE A 143 16.86 13.58 0.02
C ILE A 143 18.33 13.99 -0.03
N GLN A 144 19.22 13.04 0.24
CA GLN A 144 20.65 13.27 0.26
C GLN A 144 21.25 13.29 -1.14
N LYS A 145 20.81 12.34 -1.99
CA LYS A 145 21.27 12.22 -3.38
C LYS A 145 20.25 11.46 -4.22
N HIS A 146 20.46 11.46 -5.53
CA HIS A 146 19.73 10.61 -6.46
C HIS A 146 20.72 9.64 -7.12
N LEU A 147 20.43 8.35 -7.04
CA LEU A 147 21.11 7.32 -7.82
C LEU A 147 20.56 7.39 -9.24
N ALA A 148 21.41 7.35 -10.27
CA ALA A 148 20.98 7.56 -11.66
C ALA A 148 21.78 6.67 -12.63
N GLY A 149 21.33 6.60 -13.88
CA GLY A 149 22.01 5.84 -14.92
C GLY A 149 21.93 4.33 -14.69
N GLU A 150 23.04 3.63 -14.88
CA GLU A 150 23.11 2.16 -14.76
C GLU A 150 22.84 1.68 -13.34
N GLU A 151 23.39 2.35 -12.33
CA GLU A 151 23.16 2.02 -10.91
C GLU A 151 21.66 2.01 -10.58
N ALA A 152 20.91 3.01 -11.03
CA ALA A 152 19.47 3.08 -10.83
C ALA A 152 18.71 1.94 -11.53
N ARG A 153 19.14 1.53 -12.73
CA ARG A 153 18.52 0.41 -13.47
C ARG A 153 18.76 -0.91 -12.78
N GLU A 154 19.99 -1.17 -12.33
CA GLU A 154 20.32 -2.40 -11.60
C GLU A 154 19.52 -2.53 -10.31
N ILE A 155 19.43 -1.45 -9.53
CA ILE A 155 18.65 -1.42 -8.29
C ILE A 155 17.17 -1.65 -8.60
N PHE A 156 16.65 -0.97 -9.62
CA PHE A 156 15.27 -1.17 -10.04
C PHE A 156 15.00 -2.63 -10.39
N SER A 157 15.85 -3.29 -11.17
CA SER A 157 15.70 -4.72 -11.51
C SER A 157 15.72 -5.61 -10.28
N LYS A 158 16.70 -5.41 -9.37
CA LYS A 158 16.82 -6.20 -8.13
C LYS A 158 15.59 -6.09 -7.23
N VAL A 159 15.10 -4.86 -7.03
CA VAL A 159 13.87 -4.60 -6.24
C VAL A 159 12.66 -5.19 -6.96
N TRP A 160 12.61 -5.05 -8.29
CA TRP A 160 11.52 -5.56 -9.11
C TRP A 160 11.38 -7.09 -9.01
N GLU A 161 12.46 -7.81 -9.28
CA GLU A 161 12.56 -9.26 -9.15
C GLU A 161 12.20 -9.73 -7.73
N SER A 162 12.73 -9.04 -6.71
CA SER A 162 12.43 -9.33 -5.30
C SER A 162 10.93 -9.17 -4.98
N GLY A 163 10.27 -8.19 -5.59
CA GLY A 163 8.82 -7.95 -5.47
C GLY A 163 7.98 -9.07 -6.07
N LEU A 164 8.35 -9.55 -7.25
CA LEU A 164 7.66 -10.67 -7.94
C LEU A 164 7.73 -11.98 -7.15
N LEU A 165 8.78 -12.16 -6.34
CA LEU A 165 8.93 -13.35 -5.50
C LEU A 165 8.05 -13.34 -4.25
N GLN A 166 7.45 -12.21 -3.88
CA GLN A 166 6.72 -12.12 -2.62
C GLN A 166 5.40 -12.90 -2.64
N PRO A 167 5.02 -13.55 -1.51
CA PRO A 167 3.77 -14.31 -1.41
C PRO A 167 2.54 -13.50 -1.77
N THR A 168 2.47 -12.22 -1.39
CA THR A 168 1.31 -11.37 -1.72
C THR A 168 1.08 -11.26 -3.23
N PHE A 169 2.15 -11.17 -4.03
CA PHE A 169 2.06 -11.21 -5.48
C PHE A 169 1.58 -12.59 -5.96
N ARG A 170 2.25 -13.66 -5.51
CA ARG A 170 1.90 -15.04 -5.92
C ARG A 170 0.48 -15.45 -5.55
N THR A 171 0.00 -15.11 -4.36
CA THR A 171 -1.35 -15.43 -3.88
C THR A 171 -2.41 -14.75 -4.74
N LEU A 172 -2.18 -13.51 -5.14
CA LEU A 172 -3.09 -12.79 -6.04
C LEU A 172 -3.13 -13.44 -7.42
N THR A 173 -1.97 -13.81 -7.99
CA THR A 173 -1.90 -14.55 -9.26
C THR A 173 -2.62 -15.90 -9.19
N VAL A 174 -2.47 -16.66 -8.10
CA VAL A 174 -3.14 -17.95 -7.90
C VAL A 174 -4.66 -17.77 -7.72
N THR A 175 -5.10 -16.74 -6.99
CA THR A 175 -6.53 -16.43 -6.84
C THR A 175 -7.16 -16.04 -8.18
N HIS A 176 -6.44 -15.26 -9.01
CA HIS A 176 -6.89 -14.95 -10.36
C HIS A 176 -7.02 -16.21 -11.22
N GLN A 177 -6.01 -17.09 -11.21
CA GLN A 177 -6.04 -18.36 -11.95
C GLN A 177 -7.23 -19.24 -11.53
N LYS A 178 -7.46 -19.39 -10.21
CA LYS A 178 -8.62 -20.14 -9.68
C LYS A 178 -9.95 -19.51 -10.03
N ASN A 179 -10.03 -18.18 -10.13
CA ASN A 179 -11.25 -17.49 -10.52
C ASN A 179 -11.51 -17.63 -12.03
N ILE A 180 -10.48 -17.60 -12.88
CA ILE A 180 -10.60 -17.95 -14.30
C ILE A 180 -11.15 -19.37 -14.45
N GLU A 181 -10.58 -20.34 -13.73
CA GLU A 181 -11.04 -21.74 -13.76
C GLU A 181 -12.52 -21.88 -13.33
N LYS A 182 -12.96 -21.12 -12.31
CA LYS A 182 -14.36 -21.11 -11.87
C LYS A 182 -15.29 -20.45 -12.88
N VAL A 183 -14.88 -19.36 -13.53
CA VAL A 183 -15.66 -18.69 -14.57
C VAL A 183 -15.81 -19.61 -15.78
N VAL A 184 -14.70 -20.22 -16.24
CA VAL A 184 -14.71 -21.21 -17.33
C VAL A 184 -15.63 -22.39 -16.98
N HIS A 185 -15.56 -22.93 -15.76
CA HIS A 185 -16.42 -24.05 -15.32
C HIS A 185 -17.90 -23.67 -15.21
N LYS A 186 -18.21 -22.43 -14.78
CA LYS A 186 -19.59 -21.93 -14.70
C LYS A 186 -20.19 -21.70 -16.09
N THR A 187 -19.43 -21.14 -17.02
CA THR A 187 -19.82 -20.97 -18.43
C THR A 187 -20.07 -22.32 -19.09
N TYR A 188 -19.20 -23.32 -18.86
CA TYR A 188 -19.36 -24.66 -19.43
C TYR A 188 -20.64 -25.37 -18.94
N LYS A 189 -20.96 -25.25 -17.65
CA LYS A 189 -22.20 -25.82 -17.09
C LYS A 189 -23.47 -25.12 -17.61
N GLN A 190 -23.41 -23.82 -17.88
CA GLN A 190 -24.55 -23.06 -18.41
C GLN A 190 -24.83 -23.36 -19.89
N VAL A 191 -23.81 -23.69 -20.67
CA VAL A 191 -23.95 -24.11 -22.08
C VAL A 191 -24.60 -25.50 -22.15
N ILE A 192 -24.12 -26.47 -21.38
CA ILE A 192 -24.67 -27.85 -21.35
C ILE A 192 -26.13 -27.88 -20.85
N ALA A 193 -26.51 -26.97 -19.93
CA ALA A 193 -27.87 -26.87 -19.43
C ALA A 193 -28.86 -26.18 -20.40
N LYS A 194 -28.39 -25.59 -21.49
CA LYS A 194 -29.23 -24.99 -22.55
C LYS A 194 -29.40 -25.88 -23.78
N GLU A 195 -28.65 -26.98 -23.85
CA GLU A 195 -28.65 -27.94 -24.98
C GLU A 195 -29.40 -29.24 -24.66
N ASN A 196 -30.04 -29.35 -23.50
CA ASN A 196 -30.99 -30.42 -23.13
C ASN A 196 -32.34 -29.81 -22.75
#